data_AF-A0A8T8S9N0-F1
#
_entry.id   AF-A0A8T8S9N0-F1
#
_cell.length_a   1.000
_cell.length_b   1.000
_cell.length_c   1.000
_cell.angle_alpha   90.00
_cell.angle_beta   90.00
_cell.angle_gamma   90.00
#
_symmetry.space_group_name_H-M   'P 1'
#
loop_
_entity.id
_entity.type
_entity.pdbx_description
1 polymer ?
#
loop_
_entity_poly.entity_id
_entity_poly.type
_entity_poly.pdbx_seq_one_letter_code
_entity_poly.pdbx_strand_id
1 'polypeptide(L)'
;MDVDSAPTSDDDTKWKLLIPQIAFPRASGPGSTPSNTSLTGSVTVNSSSVSAETGTNGSWQNYSRYWPNGWGVCPAAAMKLTPQTASDRSTFNSYINSLQPVGGTYHDSGMVWGIRLMSPDGMFADENATAPNNRPISRHIVFMTDGDMSANMGNLTFQGYEWVDKRVGGTSDGDLTTRHNNRFAQLCEKAKGKNITVWVVSFGVALNTSLTNCATPGKAYQANNAAQLNQNFQAIARQISKLRLSQ
;
A
#
# COMPACT_ATOMS: atom_id res chain seq x y z
N MET A 1 7.89 -14.26 -0.03
CA MET A 1 7.02 -13.49 0.89
C MET A 1 5.71 -14.24 1.09
N ASP A 2 5.23 -14.34 2.33
CA ASP A 2 3.93 -14.92 2.64
C ASP A 2 2.81 -13.90 2.46
N VAL A 3 1.78 -14.29 1.71
CA VAL A 3 0.60 -13.48 1.37
C VAL A 3 -0.71 -14.15 1.79
N ASP A 4 -0.64 -15.37 2.34
CA ASP A 4 -1.82 -16.23 2.53
C ASP A 4 -2.10 -16.47 4.02
N SER A 5 -1.06 -16.60 4.84
CA SER A 5 -1.24 -16.93 6.25
C SER A 5 -1.97 -15.82 7.02
N ALA A 6 -3.01 -16.24 7.74
CA ALA A 6 -3.64 -15.39 8.74
C ALA A 6 -2.72 -15.22 9.96
N PRO A 7 -2.83 -14.09 10.68
CA PRO A 7 -2.29 -13.97 12.02
C PRO A 7 -2.69 -15.15 12.91
N THR A 8 -1.75 -15.65 13.69
CA THR A 8 -1.94 -16.76 14.63
C THR A 8 -1.81 -16.24 16.08
N SER A 9 -1.74 -17.16 17.05
CA SER A 9 -1.41 -16.82 18.43
C SER A 9 0.01 -16.26 18.59
N ASP A 10 0.91 -16.56 17.65
CA ASP A 10 2.27 -16.02 17.60
C ASP A 10 2.25 -14.50 17.36
N ASP A 11 2.87 -13.77 18.28
CA ASP A 11 2.95 -12.31 18.27
C ASP A 11 3.66 -11.74 17.04
N ASP A 12 4.55 -12.51 16.41
CA ASP A 12 5.27 -12.10 15.19
C ASP A 12 4.37 -12.15 13.94
N THR A 13 3.30 -12.95 13.99
CA THR A 13 2.32 -13.07 12.91
C THR A 13 1.18 -12.06 13.02
N LYS A 14 1.02 -11.43 14.20
CA LYS A 14 -0.06 -10.46 14.46
C LYS A 14 0.17 -9.16 13.73
N TRP A 15 -0.87 -8.70 13.04
CA TRP A 15 -0.92 -7.33 12.53
C TRP A 15 -0.81 -6.37 13.71
N LYS A 16 0.08 -5.39 13.58
CA LYS A 16 0.23 -4.33 14.57
C LYS A 16 -0.62 -3.15 14.15
N LEU A 17 -1.16 -2.46 15.15
CA LEU A 17 -2.12 -1.39 14.93
C LEU A 17 -1.42 -0.13 14.43
N LEU A 18 -1.92 0.44 13.33
CA LEU A 18 -1.50 1.73 12.81
C LEU A 18 -2.41 2.80 13.42
N ILE A 19 -2.00 3.41 14.54
CA ILE A 19 -2.75 4.52 15.18
C ILE A 19 -1.88 5.78 15.24
N PRO A 20 -1.88 6.62 14.19
CA PRO A 20 -1.15 7.88 14.19
C PRO A 20 -1.45 8.79 15.39
N GLN A 21 -2.66 8.71 15.95
CA GLN A 21 -3.15 9.52 17.07
C GLN A 21 -2.42 9.27 18.39
N ILE A 22 -1.81 8.11 18.56
CA ILE A 22 -1.06 7.76 19.78
C ILE A 22 0.37 7.26 19.50
N ALA A 23 0.78 7.25 18.24
CA ALA A 23 2.13 6.89 17.82
C ALA A 23 3.02 8.14 17.75
N PHE A 24 4.26 8.04 18.23
CA PHE A 24 5.23 9.13 18.26
C PHE A 24 6.52 8.73 17.53
N PRO A 25 7.16 9.63 16.76
CA PRO A 25 8.40 9.34 16.06
C PRO A 25 9.61 9.19 17.01
N ARG A 26 9.47 9.45 18.33
CA ARG A 26 10.59 9.44 19.30
C ARG A 26 11.79 10.26 18.81
N ALA A 27 11.49 11.35 18.10
CA ALA A 27 12.41 12.37 17.60
C ALA A 27 11.69 13.72 17.62
N SER A 28 12.42 14.82 17.40
CA SER A 28 11.83 16.17 17.29
C SER A 28 10.78 16.27 16.18
N GLY A 29 10.90 15.43 15.15
CA GLY A 29 9.90 15.19 14.11
C GLY A 29 10.22 13.94 13.29
N PRO A 30 9.29 13.49 12.41
CA PRO A 30 9.38 12.20 11.71
C PRO A 30 10.57 12.09 10.73
N GLY A 31 11.03 13.20 10.16
CA GLY A 31 12.22 13.23 9.29
C GLY A 31 13.57 13.17 10.04
N SER A 32 13.55 13.22 11.38
CA SER A 32 14.76 13.14 12.19
C SER A 32 14.99 11.72 12.69
N THR A 33 16.24 11.27 12.68
CA THR A 33 16.62 9.98 13.26
C THR A 33 16.36 9.99 14.77
N PRO A 34 15.53 9.06 15.29
CA PRO A 34 15.40 8.86 16.73
C PRO A 34 16.76 8.56 17.34
N SER A 35 17.10 9.22 18.45
CA SER A 35 18.40 9.06 19.12
C SER A 35 19.61 9.17 18.19
N ASN A 36 19.72 10.27 17.42
CA ASN A 36 20.93 10.62 16.66
C ASN A 36 22.19 10.30 17.49
N THR A 37 23.08 9.48 16.93
CA THR A 37 24.32 8.95 17.51
C THR A 37 25.27 10.01 18.07
N SER A 38 25.08 11.29 17.77
CA SER A 38 25.82 12.41 18.37
C SER A 38 25.38 12.76 19.81
N LEU A 39 24.27 12.19 20.30
CA LEU A 39 23.81 12.31 21.68
C LEU A 39 24.05 10.99 22.41
N THR A 40 25.21 10.85 23.04
CA THR A 40 25.47 9.76 23.99
C THR A 40 24.77 10.09 25.32
N GLY A 41 23.67 9.41 25.64
CA GLY A 41 23.00 9.52 26.95
C GLY A 41 21.46 9.55 26.89
N SER A 42 20.83 9.78 28.03
CA SER A 42 19.38 9.98 28.14
C SER A 42 19.00 11.39 27.66
N VAL A 43 18.07 11.48 26.71
CA VAL A 43 17.44 12.76 26.35
C VAL A 43 16.25 13.00 27.27
N THR A 44 16.37 13.95 28.19
CA THR A 44 15.24 14.40 29.00
C THR A 44 14.36 15.34 28.18
N VAL A 45 13.18 14.89 27.79
CA VAL A 45 12.18 15.71 27.12
C VAL A 45 11.21 16.23 28.19
N ASN A 46 11.16 17.55 28.38
CA ASN A 46 10.18 18.16 29.28
C ASN A 46 8.77 17.92 28.76
N SER A 47 7.79 17.71 29.65
CA SER A 47 6.38 17.54 29.26
C SER A 47 5.85 18.75 28.47
N SER A 48 6.40 19.95 28.68
CA SER A 48 6.09 21.15 27.89
C SER A 48 6.55 21.08 26.44
N SER A 49 7.54 20.24 26.13
CA SER A 49 7.98 19.98 24.77
C SER A 49 7.06 18.99 24.07
N VAL A 50 6.51 18.00 24.80
CA VAL A 50 5.53 17.04 24.26
C VAL A 50 4.13 17.68 24.28
N SER A 51 3.75 18.38 23.21
CA SER A 51 2.44 19.01 23.14
C SER A 51 1.37 18.09 22.55
N ALA A 52 0.13 18.23 23.05
CA ALA A 52 -1.06 17.69 22.40
C ALA A 52 -1.23 18.27 20.97
N GLU A 53 -2.12 17.67 20.19
CA GLU A 53 -2.44 18.03 18.79
C GLU A 53 -2.69 19.51 18.53
N THR A 54 -3.25 20.20 19.52
CA THR A 54 -3.63 21.62 19.46
C THR A 54 -2.50 22.58 19.85
N GLY A 55 -1.35 22.07 20.31
CA GLY A 55 -0.19 22.88 20.67
C GLY A 55 0.61 23.32 19.45
N THR A 56 0.90 24.62 19.38
CA THR A 56 1.60 25.25 18.25
C THR A 56 3.13 25.14 18.30
N ASN A 57 3.73 24.73 19.43
CA ASN A 57 5.17 24.93 19.69
C ASN A 57 5.94 23.68 20.20
N GLY A 58 5.36 22.49 20.23
CA GLY A 58 6.07 21.29 20.70
C GLY A 58 6.91 20.63 19.61
N SER A 59 8.18 20.31 19.92
CA SER A 59 8.90 19.23 19.23
C SER A 59 8.39 17.89 19.80
N TRP A 60 8.46 16.75 19.11
CA TRP A 60 7.99 15.45 19.67
C TRP A 60 6.46 15.25 19.72
N GLN A 61 5.75 15.61 18.65
CA GLN A 61 4.30 15.39 18.52
C GLN A 61 3.98 13.98 18.00
N ASN A 62 2.72 13.55 18.16
CA ASN A 62 2.25 12.29 17.57
C ASN A 62 2.17 12.37 16.03
N TYR A 63 1.98 11.24 15.38
CA TYR A 63 2.01 11.15 13.92
C TYR A 63 0.84 11.84 13.21
N SER A 64 -0.34 11.87 13.81
CA SER A 64 -1.53 12.53 13.24
C SER A 64 -1.36 14.03 13.06
N ARG A 65 -0.56 14.69 13.89
CA ARG A 65 -0.16 16.09 13.68
C ARG A 65 0.51 16.31 12.32
N TYR A 66 1.30 15.33 11.90
CA TYR A 66 2.05 15.35 10.64
C TYR A 66 1.29 14.70 9.48
N TRP A 67 0.00 14.41 9.66
CA TRP A 67 -0.85 13.86 8.60
C TRP A 67 -0.89 14.72 7.34
N PRO A 68 -1.06 16.06 7.39
CA PRO A 68 -1.10 16.88 6.17
C PRO A 68 0.19 16.80 5.35
N ASN A 69 1.30 16.43 5.98
CA ASN A 69 2.60 16.21 5.34
C ASN A 69 2.86 14.75 4.96
N GLY A 70 1.94 13.85 5.31
CA GLY A 70 1.98 12.44 4.95
C GLY A 70 2.85 11.55 5.81
N TRP A 71 3.26 11.98 7.01
CA TRP A 71 4.18 11.20 7.83
C TRP A 71 3.54 10.01 8.57
N GLY A 72 2.25 10.08 8.89
CA GLY A 72 1.50 9.01 9.52
C GLY A 72 0.01 9.11 9.18
N VAL A 73 -0.31 8.69 7.96
CA VAL A 73 -1.64 8.79 7.38
C VAL A 73 -2.48 7.58 7.80
N CYS A 74 -3.71 7.80 8.24
CA CYS A 74 -4.69 6.72 8.37
C CYS A 74 -5.55 6.72 7.10
N PRO A 75 -5.34 5.79 6.14
CA PRO A 75 -6.12 5.77 4.91
C PRO A 75 -7.60 5.50 5.21
N ALA A 76 -8.46 5.82 4.23
CA ALA A 76 -9.86 5.40 4.28
C ALA A 76 -9.94 3.88 4.53
N ALA A 77 -10.88 3.47 5.38
CA ALA A 77 -11.03 2.07 5.73
C ALA A 77 -11.23 1.21 4.46
N ALA A 78 -10.44 0.14 4.35
CA ALA A 78 -10.68 -0.86 3.32
C ALA A 78 -12.01 -1.57 3.60
N MET A 79 -12.74 -1.90 2.54
CA MET A 79 -13.98 -2.64 2.63
C MET A 79 -14.02 -3.76 1.60
N LYS A 80 -14.80 -4.81 1.89
CA LYS A 80 -15.11 -5.85 0.93
C LYS A 80 -15.88 -5.26 -0.24
N LEU A 81 -15.73 -5.85 -1.42
CA LEU A 81 -16.57 -5.51 -2.56
C LEU A 81 -18.01 -5.95 -2.24
N THR A 82 -18.91 -4.99 -2.09
CA THR A 82 -20.34 -5.27 -1.98
C THR A 82 -20.95 -5.38 -3.38
N PRO A 83 -22.03 -6.16 -3.59
CA PRO A 83 -22.78 -6.10 -4.83
C PRO A 83 -23.19 -4.64 -5.12
N GLN A 84 -22.85 -4.15 -6.30
CA GLN A 84 -23.16 -2.79 -6.75
C GLN A 84 -24.07 -2.86 -7.97
N THR A 85 -25.07 -2.00 -7.99
CA THR A 85 -26.00 -1.79 -9.10
C THR A 85 -25.87 -0.35 -9.61
N ALA A 86 -26.58 0.00 -10.68
CA ALA A 86 -26.56 1.36 -11.22
C ALA A 86 -27.04 2.43 -10.21
N SER A 87 -27.90 2.06 -9.24
CA SER A 87 -28.36 2.99 -8.20
C SER A 87 -27.29 3.34 -7.18
N ASP A 88 -26.25 2.51 -7.03
CA ASP A 88 -25.20 2.69 -6.01
C ASP A 88 -24.08 3.65 -6.47
N ARG A 89 -24.19 4.20 -7.69
CA ARG A 89 -23.16 5.06 -8.28
C ARG A 89 -22.83 6.29 -7.44
N SER A 90 -23.81 6.89 -6.75
CA SER A 90 -23.57 8.01 -5.84
C SER A 90 -22.68 7.59 -4.66
N THR A 91 -23.02 6.48 -4.01
CA THR A 91 -22.24 5.89 -2.90
C THR A 91 -20.82 5.54 -3.34
N PHE A 92 -20.67 4.91 -4.51
CA PHE A 92 -19.37 4.62 -5.10
C PHE A 92 -18.53 5.90 -5.29
N ASN A 93 -19.10 6.94 -5.91
CA ASN A 93 -18.41 8.20 -6.11
C ASN A 93 -18.04 8.88 -4.79
N SER A 94 -18.91 8.84 -3.78
CA SER A 94 -18.62 9.37 -2.45
C SER A 94 -17.43 8.66 -1.80
N TYR A 95 -17.36 7.33 -1.91
CA TYR A 95 -16.21 6.57 -1.40
C TYR A 95 -14.92 6.94 -2.14
N ILE A 96 -14.93 6.96 -3.48
CA ILE A 96 -13.75 7.34 -4.28
C ILE A 96 -13.26 8.76 -3.94
N ASN A 97 -14.18 9.72 -3.80
CA ASN A 97 -13.84 11.09 -3.44
C ASN A 97 -13.31 11.24 -1.99
N SER A 98 -13.54 10.24 -1.13
CA SER A 98 -12.98 10.23 0.23
C SER A 98 -11.52 9.77 0.28
N LEU A 99 -11.01 9.13 -0.78
CA LEU A 99 -9.63 8.66 -0.83
C LEU A 99 -8.65 9.83 -0.91
N GLN A 100 -7.58 9.77 -0.13
CA GLN A 100 -6.56 10.82 -0.05
C GLN A 100 -5.18 10.22 -0.40
N PRO A 101 -4.57 10.60 -1.55
CA PRO A 101 -3.25 10.12 -1.95
C PRO A 101 -2.15 10.90 -1.23
N VAL A 102 -1.98 10.64 0.07
CA VAL A 102 -1.01 11.34 0.92
C VAL A 102 -0.03 10.33 1.51
N GLY A 103 1.26 10.69 1.57
CA GLY A 103 2.33 9.85 2.10
C GLY A 103 3.38 9.53 1.04
N GLY A 104 4.14 8.45 1.26
CA GLY A 104 5.11 7.93 0.29
C GLY A 104 4.50 6.94 -0.71
N THR A 105 5.29 6.57 -1.72
CA THR A 105 4.87 5.63 -2.77
C THR A 105 5.36 4.23 -2.44
N TYR A 106 4.47 3.39 -1.89
CA TYR A 106 4.79 2.01 -1.51
C TYR A 106 4.09 1.00 -2.43
N HIS A 107 4.73 0.59 -3.53
CA HIS A 107 4.10 -0.32 -4.49
C HIS A 107 3.86 -1.73 -3.92
N ASP A 108 4.78 -2.23 -3.08
CA ASP A 108 4.68 -3.54 -2.45
C ASP A 108 3.44 -3.63 -1.55
N SER A 109 3.06 -2.52 -0.94
CA SER A 109 1.87 -2.39 -0.10
C SER A 109 0.55 -2.60 -0.85
N GLY A 110 0.38 -1.91 -1.97
CA GLY A 110 -0.81 -2.10 -2.80
C GLY A 110 -0.88 -3.52 -3.36
N MET A 111 0.27 -4.05 -3.80
CA MET A 111 0.36 -5.38 -4.37
C MET A 111 0.03 -6.48 -3.35
N VAL A 112 0.59 -6.43 -2.13
CA VAL A 112 0.34 -7.47 -1.12
C VAL A 112 -1.12 -7.53 -0.71
N TRP A 113 -1.79 -6.38 -0.55
CA TRP A 113 -3.22 -6.35 -0.23
C TRP A 113 -4.09 -6.78 -1.41
N GLY A 114 -3.71 -6.39 -2.63
CA GLY A 114 -4.35 -6.87 -3.86
C GLY A 114 -4.34 -8.40 -3.95
N ILE A 115 -3.21 -9.05 -3.63
CA ILE A 115 -3.10 -10.51 -3.60
C ILE A 115 -3.93 -11.10 -2.45
N ARG A 116 -3.73 -10.60 -1.23
CA ARG A 116 -4.42 -11.10 -0.02
C ARG A 116 -5.93 -11.15 -0.18
N LEU A 117 -6.53 -10.07 -0.68
CA LEU A 117 -7.98 -9.94 -0.80
C LEU A 117 -8.62 -10.91 -1.80
N MET A 118 -7.85 -11.44 -2.77
CA MET A 118 -8.37 -12.32 -3.82
C MET A 118 -7.80 -13.74 -3.80
N SER A 119 -6.94 -14.06 -2.82
CA SER A 119 -6.25 -15.34 -2.75
C SER A 119 -7.23 -16.47 -2.40
N PRO A 120 -7.31 -17.55 -3.20
CA PRO A 120 -8.22 -18.69 -2.93
C PRO A 120 -7.79 -19.57 -1.76
N ASP A 121 -6.55 -19.42 -1.31
CA ASP A 121 -5.85 -20.21 -0.30
C ASP A 121 -5.31 -19.32 0.84
N GLY A 122 -5.79 -18.06 0.90
CA GLY A 122 -5.41 -17.09 1.93
C GLY A 122 -6.51 -16.82 2.96
N MET A 123 -6.34 -15.73 3.70
CA MET A 123 -7.23 -15.32 4.80
C MET A 123 -8.70 -15.11 4.42
N PHE A 124 -8.99 -14.88 3.13
CA PHE A 124 -10.34 -14.67 2.60
C PHE A 124 -10.73 -15.80 1.62
N ALA A 125 -10.19 -17.01 1.83
CA ALA A 125 -10.43 -18.16 0.97
C ALA A 125 -11.91 -18.57 0.92
N ASP A 126 -12.65 -18.40 2.01
CA ASP A 126 -14.09 -18.65 2.07
C ASP A 126 -14.90 -17.84 1.04
N GLU A 127 -14.43 -16.65 0.69
CA GLU A 127 -15.03 -15.78 -0.33
C GLU A 127 -14.42 -15.93 -1.73
N ASN A 128 -13.23 -16.54 -1.81
CA ASN A 128 -12.42 -16.54 -3.03
C ASN A 128 -12.16 -17.93 -3.61
N ALA A 129 -12.44 -19.02 -2.91
CA ALA A 129 -12.15 -20.38 -3.38
C ALA A 129 -13.10 -20.81 -4.51
N THR A 130 -14.39 -20.51 -4.37
CA THR A 130 -15.43 -20.98 -5.30
C THR A 130 -16.39 -19.84 -5.65
N ALA A 131 -16.71 -19.67 -6.93
CA ALA A 131 -17.71 -18.69 -7.34
C ALA A 131 -19.12 -19.16 -6.94
N PRO A 132 -20.08 -18.25 -6.68
CA PRO A 132 -21.47 -18.62 -6.37
C PRO A 132 -22.15 -19.51 -7.42
N ASN A 133 -21.69 -19.45 -8.67
CA ASN A 133 -22.17 -20.26 -9.79
C ASN A 133 -21.28 -21.48 -10.09
N ASN A 134 -20.33 -21.82 -9.20
CA ASN A 134 -19.34 -22.90 -9.34
C ASN A 134 -18.48 -22.83 -10.61
N ARG A 135 -18.42 -21.68 -11.30
CA ARG A 135 -17.52 -21.48 -12.44
C ARG A 135 -16.12 -21.08 -11.97
N PRO A 136 -15.07 -21.34 -12.78
CA PRO A 136 -13.73 -20.83 -12.50
C PRO A 136 -13.73 -19.31 -12.29
N ILE A 137 -12.97 -18.84 -11.29
CA ILE A 137 -12.78 -17.42 -11.02
C ILE A 137 -11.54 -16.93 -11.78
N SER A 138 -11.73 -16.02 -12.74
CA SER A 138 -10.63 -15.28 -13.37
C SER A 138 -10.20 -14.11 -12.49
N ARG A 139 -8.94 -14.11 -12.03
CA ARG A 139 -8.40 -13.11 -11.11
C ARG A 139 -7.51 -12.11 -11.82
N HIS A 140 -7.76 -10.83 -11.57
CA HIS A 140 -7.02 -9.73 -12.19
C HIS A 140 -6.70 -8.66 -11.16
N ILE A 141 -5.43 -8.24 -11.12
CA ILE A 141 -5.00 -7.02 -10.42
C ILE A 141 -4.73 -5.97 -11.49
N VAL A 142 -5.36 -4.80 -11.38
CA VAL A 142 -5.01 -3.63 -12.18
C VAL A 142 -4.25 -2.66 -11.28
N PHE A 143 -2.93 -2.67 -11.39
CA PHE A 143 -2.01 -1.85 -10.61
C PHE A 143 -1.69 -0.58 -11.38
N MET A 144 -1.98 0.58 -10.78
CA MET A 144 -1.69 1.88 -11.38
C MET A 144 -0.78 2.70 -10.47
N THR A 145 0.20 3.39 -11.05
CA THR A 145 1.06 4.31 -10.31
C THR A 145 1.52 5.47 -11.19
N ASP A 146 1.76 6.61 -10.57
CA ASP A 146 2.26 7.83 -11.18
C ASP A 146 3.71 8.16 -10.81
N GLY A 147 4.41 7.22 -10.18
CA GLY A 147 5.78 7.45 -9.72
C GLY A 147 6.52 6.17 -9.36
N ASP A 148 7.81 6.32 -9.14
CA ASP A 148 8.67 5.26 -8.64
C ASP A 148 8.41 4.99 -7.15
N MET A 149 8.87 3.82 -6.70
CA MET A 149 8.91 3.49 -5.27
C MET A 149 9.68 4.59 -4.53
N SER A 150 9.05 5.16 -3.51
CA SER A 150 9.60 6.27 -2.73
C SER A 150 9.24 6.07 -1.26
N ALA A 151 9.91 5.11 -0.65
CA ALA A 151 9.80 4.84 0.78
C ALA A 151 10.78 5.72 1.56
N ASN A 152 10.42 6.09 2.79
CA ASN A 152 11.32 6.81 3.68
C ASN A 152 11.28 6.23 5.09
N MET A 153 12.38 6.42 5.81
CA MET A 153 12.60 5.93 7.16
C MET A 153 11.66 6.58 8.18
N GLY A 154 11.18 7.79 7.87
CA GLY A 154 10.40 8.65 8.76
C GLY A 154 8.91 8.32 8.86
N ASN A 155 8.37 7.65 7.84
CA ASN A 155 6.96 7.36 7.73
C ASN A 155 6.51 6.29 8.72
N LEU A 156 5.42 6.56 9.44
CA LEU A 156 4.64 5.53 10.07
C LEU A 156 3.73 4.90 9.01
N THR A 157 3.97 3.61 8.73
CA THR A 157 3.22 2.83 7.73
C THR A 157 2.59 1.61 8.38
N PHE A 158 1.82 0.81 7.63
CA PHE A 158 1.34 -0.47 8.15
C PHE A 158 2.47 -1.50 8.36
N GLN A 159 3.65 -1.27 7.76
CA GLN A 159 4.87 -2.02 8.07
C GLN A 159 5.59 -1.47 9.31
N GLY A 160 5.03 -0.46 9.99
CA GLY A 160 5.60 0.15 11.19
C GLY A 160 6.41 1.41 10.88
N TYR A 161 7.13 1.86 11.90
CA TYR A 161 8.03 3.00 11.81
C TYR A 161 9.47 2.53 11.65
N GLU A 162 10.02 2.66 10.45
CA GLU A 162 11.23 1.94 10.06
C GLU A 162 12.48 2.36 10.86
N TRP A 163 12.54 3.59 11.39
CA TRP A 163 13.65 4.00 12.26
C TRP A 163 13.80 3.13 13.52
N VAL A 164 12.70 2.62 14.07
CA VAL A 164 12.68 1.88 15.34
C VAL A 164 12.28 0.42 15.14
N ASP A 165 11.21 0.17 14.39
CA ASP A 165 10.62 -1.16 14.26
C ASP A 165 11.42 -2.05 13.28
N LYS A 166 12.10 -1.45 12.31
CA LYS A 166 13.00 -2.12 11.35
C LYS A 166 12.41 -3.36 10.67
N ARG A 167 11.10 -3.36 10.36
CA ARG A 167 10.42 -4.56 9.84
C ARG A 167 10.80 -4.89 8.40
N VAL A 168 11.20 -3.88 7.63
CA VAL A 168 11.74 -4.08 6.28
C VAL A 168 13.27 -4.20 6.32
N GLY A 169 13.88 -3.68 7.39
CA GLY A 169 15.31 -3.73 7.68
C GLY A 169 16.09 -2.62 6.98
N GLY A 170 15.45 -1.51 6.62
CA GLY A 170 16.08 -0.37 5.96
C GLY A 170 17.04 0.40 6.88
N THR A 171 18.19 0.79 6.35
CA THR A 171 19.19 1.59 7.07
C THR A 171 19.25 3.06 6.62
N SER A 172 18.65 3.37 5.47
CA SER A 172 18.47 4.69 4.89
C SER A 172 17.26 4.69 3.96
N ASP A 173 16.77 5.85 3.52
CA ASP A 173 15.66 5.93 2.56
C ASP A 173 15.96 5.17 1.25
N GLY A 174 17.19 5.22 0.76
CA GLY A 174 17.62 4.52 -0.45
C GLY A 174 17.69 3.00 -0.28
N ASP A 175 18.23 2.52 0.85
CA ASP A 175 18.25 1.10 1.19
C ASP A 175 16.82 0.57 1.41
N LEU A 176 15.99 1.34 2.09
CA LEU A 176 14.58 1.02 2.31
C LEU A 176 13.82 0.92 0.98
N THR A 177 13.99 1.90 0.09
CA THR A 177 13.39 1.88 -1.25
C THR A 177 13.86 0.67 -2.07
N THR A 178 15.14 0.31 -1.98
CA THR A 178 15.68 -0.90 -2.63
C THR A 178 15.00 -2.18 -2.11
N ARG A 179 14.82 -2.28 -0.79
CA ARG A 179 14.13 -3.40 -0.14
C ARG A 179 12.66 -3.46 -0.54
N HIS A 180 11.93 -2.35 -0.56
CA HIS A 180 10.55 -2.32 -1.03
C HIS A 180 10.43 -2.68 -2.51
N ASN A 181 11.36 -2.26 -3.37
CA ASN A 181 11.38 -2.70 -4.77
C ASN A 181 11.58 -4.22 -4.90
N ASN A 182 12.49 -4.82 -4.15
CA ASN A 182 12.67 -6.28 -4.13
C ASN A 182 11.40 -7.00 -3.64
N ARG A 183 10.77 -6.46 -2.58
CA ARG A 183 9.50 -6.96 -2.06
C ARG A 183 8.39 -6.90 -3.12
N PHE A 184 8.27 -5.78 -3.82
CA PHE A 184 7.30 -5.60 -4.91
C PHE A 184 7.52 -6.64 -6.01
N ALA A 185 8.76 -6.82 -6.48
CA ALA A 185 9.08 -7.83 -7.49
C ALA A 185 8.67 -9.25 -7.05
N GLN A 186 9.00 -9.65 -5.82
CA GLN A 186 8.61 -10.97 -5.29
C GLN A 186 7.09 -11.13 -5.19
N LEU A 187 6.37 -10.08 -4.83
CA LEU A 187 4.90 -10.10 -4.77
C LEU A 187 4.30 -10.23 -6.17
N CYS A 188 4.84 -9.57 -7.17
CA CYS A 188 4.38 -9.72 -8.55
C CYS A 188 4.59 -11.15 -9.07
N GLU A 189 5.74 -11.77 -8.78
CA GLU A 189 5.96 -13.19 -9.11
C GLU A 189 5.01 -14.11 -8.34
N LYS A 190 4.75 -13.84 -7.05
CA LYS A 190 3.79 -14.59 -6.24
C LYS A 190 2.36 -14.48 -6.80
N ALA A 191 1.95 -13.30 -7.25
CA ALA A 191 0.65 -13.09 -7.88
C ALA A 191 0.53 -13.91 -9.18
N LYS A 192 1.52 -13.81 -10.07
CA LYS A 192 1.56 -14.57 -11.33
C LYS A 192 1.55 -16.08 -11.09
N GLY A 193 2.33 -16.56 -10.11
CA GLY A 193 2.35 -17.97 -9.69
C GLY A 193 1.03 -18.49 -9.13
N LYS A 194 0.13 -17.60 -8.70
CA LYS A 194 -1.25 -17.92 -8.29
C LYS A 194 -2.27 -17.81 -9.43
N ASN A 195 -1.82 -17.75 -10.69
CA ASN A 195 -2.68 -17.52 -11.86
C ASN A 195 -3.47 -16.21 -11.79
N ILE A 196 -2.95 -15.19 -11.10
CA ILE A 196 -3.51 -13.84 -11.11
C ILE A 196 -2.88 -13.08 -12.27
N THR A 197 -3.70 -12.53 -13.17
CA THR A 197 -3.19 -11.65 -14.23
C THR A 197 -2.93 -10.27 -13.64
N VAL A 198 -1.68 -9.82 -13.70
CA VAL A 198 -1.27 -8.49 -13.23
C VAL A 198 -1.18 -7.54 -14.41
N TRP A 199 -2.07 -6.56 -14.45
CA TRP A 199 -2.04 -5.44 -15.37
C TRP A 199 -1.35 -4.27 -14.68
N VAL A 200 -0.41 -3.62 -15.36
CA VAL A 200 0.31 -2.45 -14.82
C VAL A 200 0.06 -1.25 -15.71
N VAL A 201 -0.28 -0.11 -15.12
CA VAL A 201 -0.47 1.17 -15.80
C VAL A 201 0.41 2.23 -15.14
N SER A 202 1.42 2.73 -15.85
CA SER A 202 2.16 3.92 -15.42
C SER A 202 1.45 5.18 -15.92
N PHE A 203 1.30 6.19 -15.07
CA PHE A 203 0.62 7.45 -15.39
C PHE A 203 1.54 8.65 -15.22
N GLY A 204 1.78 9.44 -16.27
CA GLY A 204 2.66 10.61 -16.19
C GLY A 204 4.16 10.29 -16.02
N VAL A 205 4.52 9.01 -15.90
CA VAL A 205 5.90 8.52 -15.83
C VAL A 205 6.15 7.40 -16.84
N ALA A 206 7.39 7.34 -17.31
CA ALA A 206 7.82 6.29 -18.22
C ALA A 206 7.72 4.91 -17.55
N LEU A 207 7.31 3.91 -18.33
CA LEU A 207 7.29 2.54 -17.84
C LEU A 207 8.73 2.06 -17.61
N ASN A 208 9.08 1.81 -16.34
CA ASN A 208 10.41 1.32 -15.97
C ASN A 208 10.46 -0.23 -15.97
N THR A 209 11.66 -0.79 -15.80
CA THR A 209 11.88 -2.25 -15.77
C THR A 209 11.13 -2.94 -14.62
N SER A 210 11.04 -2.31 -13.44
CA SER A 210 10.34 -2.86 -12.28
C SER A 210 8.84 -3.06 -12.56
N LEU A 211 8.18 -2.02 -13.06
CA LEU A 211 6.77 -2.04 -13.45
C LEU A 211 6.50 -3.00 -14.62
N THR A 212 7.40 -3.03 -15.61
CA THR A 212 7.30 -3.94 -16.76
C THR A 212 7.38 -5.40 -16.33
N ASN A 213 8.35 -5.75 -15.47
CA ASN A 213 8.55 -7.12 -14.99
C ASN A 213 7.42 -7.58 -14.06
N CYS A 214 6.84 -6.66 -13.30
CA CYS A 214 5.71 -6.96 -12.44
C CYS A 214 4.48 -7.40 -13.25
N ALA A 215 4.23 -6.75 -14.39
CA ALA A 215 3.10 -7.09 -15.24
C ALA A 215 3.19 -8.54 -15.78
N THR A 216 2.03 -9.16 -15.98
CA THR A 216 1.94 -10.34 -16.84
C THR A 216 2.40 -9.95 -18.26
N PRO A 217 3.10 -10.82 -19.02
CA PRO A 217 3.62 -10.47 -20.34
C PRO A 217 2.56 -9.84 -21.25
N GLY A 218 2.87 -8.67 -21.81
CA GLY A 218 1.96 -7.90 -22.66
C GLY A 218 0.82 -7.18 -21.92
N LYS A 219 0.90 -7.04 -20.60
CA LYS A 219 -0.11 -6.39 -19.73
C LYS A 219 0.39 -5.12 -19.05
N ALA A 220 1.50 -4.57 -19.52
CA ALA A 220 2.02 -3.28 -19.07
C ALA A 220 1.62 -2.17 -20.05
N TYR A 221 1.18 -1.03 -19.52
CA TYR A 221 0.69 0.11 -20.27
C TYR A 221 1.29 1.39 -19.69
N GLN A 222 1.56 2.36 -20.56
CA GLN A 222 1.91 3.72 -20.18
C GLN A 222 0.80 4.67 -20.62
N ALA A 223 0.48 5.66 -19.79
CA ALA A 223 -0.42 6.75 -20.09
C ALA A 223 0.25 8.08 -19.71
N ASN A 224 0.33 9.03 -20.64
CA ASN A 224 0.92 10.35 -20.39
C ASN A 224 -0.15 11.41 -20.08
N ASN A 225 -1.44 11.07 -20.21
CA ASN A 225 -2.56 11.97 -19.94
C ASN A 225 -3.86 11.17 -19.68
N ALA A 226 -4.90 11.88 -19.22
CA ALA A 226 -6.18 11.27 -18.85
C ALA A 226 -6.88 10.55 -20.02
N ALA A 227 -6.73 11.03 -21.26
CA ALA A 227 -7.32 10.38 -22.42
C ALA A 227 -6.69 9.00 -22.68
N GLN A 228 -5.36 8.91 -22.65
CA GLN A 228 -4.63 7.64 -22.76
C GLN A 228 -4.93 6.72 -21.58
N LEU A 229 -5.05 7.26 -20.37
CA LEU A 229 -5.42 6.49 -19.19
C LEU A 229 -6.79 5.83 -19.38
N ASN A 230 -7.79 6.59 -19.81
CA ASN A 230 -9.13 6.07 -20.12
C ASN A 230 -9.09 5.01 -21.22
N GLN A 231 -8.31 5.22 -22.28
CA GLN A 231 -8.14 4.24 -23.36
C GLN A 231 -7.55 2.92 -22.84
N ASN A 232 -6.52 2.99 -21.98
CA ASN A 232 -5.89 1.82 -21.38
C ASN A 232 -6.87 1.03 -20.50
N PHE A 233 -7.59 1.70 -19.59
CA PHE A 233 -8.59 1.01 -18.75
C PHE A 233 -9.73 0.38 -19.57
N GLN A 234 -10.21 1.05 -20.62
CA GLN A 234 -11.20 0.47 -21.53
C GLN A 234 -10.64 -0.75 -22.29
N ALA A 235 -9.36 -0.72 -22.70
CA ALA A 235 -8.71 -1.85 -23.37
C ALA A 235 -8.54 -3.05 -22.42
N ILE A 236 -8.16 -2.80 -21.17
CA ILE A 236 -8.08 -3.83 -20.12
C ILE A 236 -9.47 -4.45 -19.88
N ALA A 237 -10.51 -3.62 -19.71
CA ALA A 237 -11.89 -4.08 -19.49
C ALA A 237 -12.40 -4.96 -20.64
N ARG A 238 -12.12 -4.60 -21.90
CA ARG A 238 -12.47 -5.44 -23.07
C ARG A 238 -11.78 -6.79 -23.04
N GLN A 239 -10.49 -6.84 -22.67
CA GLN A 239 -9.74 -8.09 -22.61
C GLN A 239 -10.23 -9.01 -21.48
N ILE A 240 -10.52 -8.45 -20.30
CA ILE A 240 -11.10 -9.20 -19.18
C ILE A 240 -12.49 -9.74 -19.56
N SER A 241 -13.33 -8.93 -20.22
CA SER A 241 -14.67 -9.35 -20.64
C SER A 241 -14.64 -10.42 -21.73
N LYS A 242 -13.72 -10.36 -22.71
CA LYS A 242 -13.59 -11.40 -23.75
C LYS A 242 -13.32 -12.78 -23.14
N LEU A 243 -12.47 -12.83 -22.11
CA LEU A 243 -12.17 -14.07 -21.38
C LEU A 243 -13.42 -14.66 -20.70
N ARG A 244 -14.35 -13.82 -20.24
CA ARG A 244 -15.62 -14.28 -19.64
C ARG A 244 -16.61 -14.85 -20.66
N LEU A 245 -16.56 -14.41 -21.91
CA LEU A 245 -17.48 -14.87 -22.98
C LEU A 245 -16.99 -16.15 -23.66
N SER A 246 -15.69 -16.45 -23.58
CA SER A 246 -15.10 -17.65 -24.17
C SER A 246 -15.03 -18.86 -23.22
N GLN A 247 -15.50 -18.71 -21.97
CA GLN A 247 -15.57 -19.76 -20.95
C GLN A 247 -16.99 -20.28 -20.76
#